data_AF-A0A328D978-F1
#
_entry.id   AF-A0A328D978-F1
#
_cell.length_a   1.000
_cell.length_b   1.000
_cell.length_c   1.000
_cell.angle_alpha   90.00
_cell.angle_beta   90.00
_cell.angle_gamma   90.00
#
_symmetry.space_group_name_H-M   'P 1'
#
loop_
_entity.id
_entity.type
_entity.pdbx_description
1 polymer ?
#
loop_
_entity_poly.entity_id
_entity_poly.type
_entity_poly.pdbx_seq_one_letter_code
_entity_poly.pdbx_strand_id
1 'polypeptide(L)'
;MGDHLLLMLSSLLLLSSVAFSTASSSSFPPVVDVDGHVLMTGKPYYALSGLLRHPLGLCLPDDVGQNDVVQCPLLKHDSRGFPVAFTRVKDDDGDEDDREHGRVVREDTFYRVQFWDDNDNNNDNDNDNENNNDDNDNENNDDDDDDNDNNCGGDDGEIGGVEERRRRRRSDTTNVWYLKKGDVSRRVFVAVGSKSNVVKSVRFAIKRVTLGYKLVYCVQSPKRKGSSFPACFGVGLIRVDRYNHLGIGLGARPVQFFFKKKTDDDDDDMPHIPEMSRHLVVNNTNTNNIN
;
A
#
# COMPACT_ATOMS: atom_id res chain seq x y z
N MET A 1 51.95 23.93 -33.89
CA MET A 1 50.97 23.73 -32.80
C MET A 1 49.58 24.07 -33.33
N GLY A 2 48.96 23.19 -34.13
CA GLY A 2 47.70 23.53 -34.81
C GLY A 2 46.86 22.34 -35.26
N ASP A 3 47.43 21.13 -35.38
CA ASP A 3 46.77 20.05 -36.12
C ASP A 3 46.11 18.96 -35.24
N HIS A 4 46.18 19.09 -33.90
CA HIS A 4 45.54 18.12 -32.99
C HIS A 4 44.11 18.51 -32.58
N LEU A 5 43.67 19.75 -32.79
CA LEU A 5 42.34 20.20 -32.39
C LEU A 5 41.24 19.71 -33.36
N LEU A 6 41.58 19.51 -34.64
CA LEU A 6 40.59 19.14 -35.66
C LEU A 6 40.14 17.67 -35.57
N LEU A 7 41.00 16.77 -35.07
CA LEU A 7 40.68 15.34 -34.96
C LEU A 7 39.69 15.03 -33.83
N MET A 8 39.64 15.83 -32.77
CA MET A 8 38.67 15.65 -31.67
C MET A 8 37.23 16.06 -32.05
N LEU A 9 37.07 16.98 -33.01
CA LEU A 9 35.75 17.40 -33.50
C LEU A 9 35.12 16.40 -34.49
N SER A 10 35.94 15.60 -35.18
CA SER A 10 35.44 14.63 -36.17
C SER A 10 34.88 13.33 -35.56
N SER A 11 35.28 12.96 -34.34
CA SER A 11 34.76 11.76 -33.67
C SER A 11 33.39 11.94 -33.01
N LEU A 12 32.91 13.19 -32.87
CA LEU A 12 31.59 13.49 -32.29
C LEU A 12 30.44 13.38 -33.30
N LEU A 13 30.73 13.30 -34.60
CA LEU A 13 29.71 13.29 -35.66
C LEU A 13 29.30 11.89 -36.16
N LEU A 14 29.93 10.80 -35.66
CA LEU A 14 29.64 9.43 -36.07
C LEU A 14 28.69 8.65 -35.14
N LEU A 15 28.12 9.29 -34.11
CA LEU A 15 27.08 8.67 -33.25
C LEU A 15 25.65 8.93 -33.72
N SER A 16 25.46 9.45 -34.94
CA SER A 16 24.14 9.56 -35.53
C SER A 16 23.74 8.24 -36.20
N SER A 17 22.66 7.63 -35.67
CA SER A 17 21.69 6.73 -36.35
C SER A 17 21.60 5.31 -35.79
N VAL A 18 21.35 5.16 -34.48
CA VAL A 18 20.56 4.00 -34.04
C VAL A 18 19.09 4.38 -34.25
N ALA A 19 18.50 3.90 -35.35
CA ALA A 19 17.08 4.03 -35.58
C ALA A 19 16.34 3.17 -34.54
N PHE A 20 15.85 3.81 -33.48
CA PHE A 20 14.97 3.16 -32.52
C PHE A 20 13.60 2.98 -33.19
N SER A 21 13.29 1.75 -33.56
CA SER A 21 11.93 1.35 -33.95
C SER A 21 10.97 1.75 -32.82
N THR A 22 10.13 2.75 -33.09
CA THR A 22 9.01 3.13 -32.24
C THR A 22 7.94 2.06 -32.38
N ALA A 23 8.08 0.97 -31.65
CA ALA A 23 7.00 0.03 -31.42
C ALA A 23 5.97 0.71 -30.51
N SER A 24 4.99 1.36 -31.15
CA SER A 24 3.84 1.98 -30.51
C SER A 24 2.85 0.91 -30.06
N SER A 25 2.76 0.61 -28.76
CA SER A 25 1.52 0.08 -28.14
C SER A 25 1.50 0.00 -26.60
N SER A 26 2.52 0.45 -25.87
CA SER A 26 2.38 0.68 -24.42
C SER A 26 3.19 1.90 -24.00
N SER A 27 2.51 3.04 -23.84
CA SER A 27 3.12 4.37 -23.87
C SER A 27 3.97 4.75 -22.65
N PHE A 28 3.98 3.94 -21.60
CA PHE A 28 4.71 4.26 -20.37
C PHE A 28 5.65 3.12 -19.93
N PRO A 29 6.88 3.47 -19.48
CA PRO A 29 7.83 2.49 -18.97
C PRO A 29 7.26 1.67 -17.80
N PRO A 30 7.66 0.39 -17.65
CA PRO A 30 7.33 -0.38 -16.45
C PRO A 30 8.04 0.17 -15.23
N VAL A 31 7.37 0.09 -14.08
CA VAL A 31 8.01 0.34 -12.77
C VAL A 31 8.79 -0.92 -12.39
N VAL A 32 10.04 -0.75 -12.00
CA VAL A 32 10.91 -1.84 -11.53
C VAL A 32 11.21 -1.73 -10.04
N ASP A 33 11.33 -2.86 -9.37
CA ASP A 33 11.73 -2.97 -7.97
C ASP A 33 13.25 -2.78 -7.80
N VAL A 34 13.74 -2.84 -6.57
CA VAL A 34 15.17 -2.67 -6.24
C VAL A 34 16.05 -3.81 -6.78
N ASP A 35 15.47 -4.95 -7.14
CA ASP A 35 16.19 -6.08 -7.74
C ASP A 35 16.14 -6.03 -9.28
N GLY A 36 15.46 -5.04 -9.86
CA GLY A 36 15.31 -4.86 -11.30
C GLY A 36 14.13 -5.62 -11.92
N HIS A 37 13.28 -6.26 -11.11
CA HIS A 37 12.09 -6.95 -11.61
C HIS A 37 10.94 -5.98 -11.81
N VAL A 38 10.09 -6.27 -12.79
CA VAL A 38 8.91 -5.46 -13.09
C VAL A 38 7.85 -5.65 -12.00
N LEU A 39 7.28 -4.54 -11.53
CA LEU A 39 6.15 -4.57 -10.60
C LEU A 39 4.89 -5.09 -11.30
N MET A 40 4.15 -5.93 -10.60
CA MET A 40 2.90 -6.53 -11.06
C MET A 40 1.72 -6.03 -10.22
N THR A 41 0.58 -5.80 -10.86
CA THR A 41 -0.65 -5.43 -10.15
C THR A 41 -1.14 -6.59 -9.30
N GLY A 42 -1.73 -6.29 -8.13
CA GLY A 42 -2.24 -7.31 -7.21
C GLY A 42 -1.14 -8.16 -6.55
N LYS A 43 0.13 -7.73 -6.63
CA LYS A 43 1.23 -8.35 -5.88
C LYS A 43 1.72 -7.42 -4.76
N PRO A 44 2.18 -7.97 -3.63
CA PRO A 44 2.67 -7.19 -2.50
C PRO A 44 4.10 -6.68 -2.70
N TYR A 45 4.31 -5.39 -2.41
CA TYR A 45 5.61 -4.73 -2.43
C TYR A 45 5.77 -3.82 -1.21
N TYR A 46 6.92 -3.84 -0.54
CA TYR A 46 7.28 -2.80 0.43
C TYR A 46 7.62 -1.51 -0.30
N ALA A 47 6.97 -0.41 0.08
CA ALA A 47 7.27 0.94 -0.40
C ALA A 47 8.28 1.61 0.54
N LEU A 48 9.55 1.48 0.20
CA LEU A 48 10.69 1.89 1.00
C LEU A 48 11.10 3.33 0.67
N SER A 49 11.30 4.15 1.70
CA SER A 49 11.67 5.55 1.57
C SER A 49 13.05 5.85 2.16
N GLY A 50 13.84 6.63 1.43
CA GLY A 50 15.20 7.00 1.79
C GLY A 50 16.28 6.26 0.99
N LEU A 51 17.42 6.92 0.82
CA LEU A 51 18.62 6.42 0.12
C LEU A 51 19.66 5.81 1.08
N LEU A 52 19.31 5.66 2.36
CA LEU A 52 20.25 5.32 3.43
C LEU A 52 20.24 3.82 3.73
N ARG A 53 21.25 3.38 4.51
CA ARG A 53 21.45 1.98 4.96
C ARG A 53 20.23 1.32 5.61
N HIS A 54 19.26 2.10 6.07
CA HIS A 54 18.03 1.64 6.71
C HIS A 54 16.84 2.31 6.03
N PRO A 55 16.40 1.79 4.87
CA PRO A 55 15.21 2.30 4.22
C PRO A 55 13.99 2.10 5.14
N LEU A 56 13.16 3.12 5.23
CA LEU A 56 11.95 3.08 6.07
C LEU A 56 10.73 2.84 5.20
N GLY A 57 9.95 1.83 5.52
CA GLY A 57 8.68 1.57 4.87
C GLY A 57 7.53 2.41 5.39
N LEU A 58 6.32 1.97 5.06
CA LEU A 58 5.07 2.64 5.42
C LEU A 58 4.26 1.75 6.35
N CYS A 59 3.63 2.32 7.37
CA CYS A 59 2.78 1.57 8.29
C CYS A 59 1.62 2.41 8.82
N LEU A 60 0.77 1.75 9.61
CA LEU A 60 -0.33 2.33 10.36
C LEU A 60 0.09 2.37 11.84
N PRO A 61 0.20 3.56 12.45
CA PRO A 61 0.42 3.66 13.89
C PRO A 61 -0.89 3.41 14.64
N ASP A 62 -0.86 2.68 15.75
CA ASP A 62 -2.04 2.47 16.59
C ASP A 62 -2.49 3.75 17.31
N ASP A 63 -1.55 4.66 17.58
CA ASP A 63 -1.76 5.81 18.47
C ASP A 63 -2.04 7.14 17.74
N VAL A 64 -1.99 7.19 16.41
CA VAL A 64 -2.11 8.44 15.65
C VAL A 64 -3.27 8.36 14.71
N GLY A 65 -4.21 9.29 14.87
CA GLY A 65 -5.32 9.57 13.94
C GLY A 65 -5.77 8.36 13.14
N GLN A 66 -6.69 7.58 13.70
CA GLN A 66 -7.15 6.28 13.17
C GLN A 66 -7.01 6.22 11.65
N ASN A 67 -6.04 5.40 11.21
CA ASN A 67 -5.81 5.00 9.83
C ASN A 67 -4.93 5.90 8.93
N ASP A 68 -4.22 6.91 9.47
CA ASP A 68 -3.26 7.67 8.66
C ASP A 68 -2.05 6.81 8.23
N VAL A 69 -1.65 6.91 6.97
CA VAL A 69 -0.45 6.23 6.43
C VAL A 69 0.78 7.05 6.82
N VAL A 70 1.72 6.44 7.54
CA VAL A 70 2.95 7.11 7.99
C VAL A 70 4.19 6.33 7.58
N GLN A 71 5.34 7.00 7.50
CA GLN A 71 6.63 6.33 7.45
C GLN A 71 6.93 5.68 8.80
N CYS A 72 7.39 4.42 8.79
CA CYS A 72 7.64 3.70 10.02
C CYS A 72 8.78 4.33 10.84
N PRO A 73 8.61 4.44 12.18
CA PRO A 73 9.71 4.85 13.04
C PRO A 73 10.86 3.85 13.00
N LEU A 74 12.11 4.34 13.02
CA LEU A 74 13.34 3.52 13.00
C LEU A 74 13.42 2.47 14.13
N LEU A 75 12.74 2.71 15.25
CA LEU A 75 12.82 1.88 16.46
C LEU A 75 11.74 0.80 16.56
N LYS A 76 10.94 0.59 15.50
CA LYS A 76 9.98 -0.53 15.47
C LYS A 76 10.66 -1.83 15.01
N HIS A 77 10.15 -2.96 15.50
CA HIS A 77 10.66 -4.30 15.20
C HIS A 77 10.69 -4.61 13.70
N ASP A 78 9.73 -4.09 12.92
CA ASP A 78 9.81 -4.10 11.46
C ASP A 78 9.75 -2.67 10.90
N SER A 79 10.90 -2.21 10.42
CA SER A 79 11.03 -0.90 9.76
C SER A 79 10.59 -0.92 8.29
N ARG A 80 10.38 -2.11 7.69
CA ARG A 80 9.86 -2.29 6.33
C ARG A 80 8.37 -1.96 6.23
N GLY A 81 7.65 -2.00 7.37
CA GLY A 81 6.24 -1.65 7.45
C GLY A 81 5.32 -2.67 6.77
N PHE A 82 4.17 -2.20 6.30
CA PHE A 82 3.19 -3.05 5.62
C PHE A 82 3.42 -3.04 4.10
N PRO A 83 3.36 -4.21 3.44
CA PRO A 83 3.39 -4.30 1.99
C PRO A 83 2.20 -3.55 1.37
N VAL A 84 2.39 -2.97 0.20
CA VAL A 84 1.36 -2.33 -0.61
C VAL A 84 1.11 -3.10 -1.89
N ALA A 85 -0.12 -3.03 -2.40
CA ALA A 85 -0.49 -3.56 -3.70
C ALA A 85 -1.10 -2.47 -4.58
N PHE A 86 -0.86 -2.60 -5.89
CA PHE A 86 -1.40 -1.71 -6.92
C PHE A 86 -2.49 -2.42 -7.71
N THR A 87 -3.65 -1.80 -7.83
CA THR A 87 -4.73 -2.27 -8.69
C THR A 87 -5.03 -1.20 -9.72
N ARG A 88 -5.00 -1.56 -11.01
CA ARG A 88 -5.30 -0.61 -12.09
C ARG A 88 -6.74 -0.10 -11.93
N VAL A 89 -6.92 1.21 -12.05
CA VAL A 89 -8.25 1.80 -12.09
C VAL A 89 -8.78 1.62 -13.51
N LYS A 90 -9.87 0.87 -13.68
CA LYS A 90 -10.58 0.80 -14.97
C LYS A 90 -11.13 2.20 -15.26
N ASP A 91 -10.81 2.75 -16.43
CA ASP A 91 -11.51 3.93 -16.90
C ASP A 91 -12.94 3.51 -17.29
N ASP A 92 -13.93 4.33 -16.96
CA ASP A 92 -15.36 4.03 -17.15
C ASP A 92 -15.76 3.86 -18.64
N ASP A 93 -14.79 3.99 -19.56
CA ASP A 93 -14.98 3.98 -21.01
C ASP A 93 -15.02 2.53 -21.60
N GLY A 94 -15.01 1.47 -20.78
CA GLY A 94 -15.63 0.17 -21.13
C GLY A 94 -14.83 -0.85 -21.96
N ASP A 95 -13.52 -0.68 -22.17
CA ASP A 95 -12.73 -1.67 -22.92
C ASP A 95 -12.36 -2.88 -22.03
N GLU A 96 -13.05 -4.01 -22.25
CA GLU A 96 -12.90 -5.26 -21.49
C GLU A 96 -11.63 -6.08 -21.84
N ASP A 97 -10.77 -5.60 -22.74
CA ASP A 97 -9.68 -6.42 -23.33
C ASP A 97 -8.36 -6.39 -22.53
N ASP A 98 -8.45 -6.12 -21.23
CA ASP A 98 -7.29 -5.88 -20.34
C ASP A 98 -6.67 -7.16 -19.75
N ARG A 99 -7.07 -8.35 -20.22
CA ARG A 99 -6.71 -9.65 -19.59
C ARG A 99 -5.21 -9.98 -19.62
N GLU A 100 -4.45 -9.43 -20.56
CA GLU A 100 -3.02 -9.77 -20.73
C GLU A 100 -2.07 -8.60 -20.43
N HIS A 101 -2.44 -7.37 -20.78
CA HIS A 101 -1.60 -6.18 -20.56
C HIS A 101 -1.81 -5.51 -19.19
N GLY A 102 -2.91 -5.84 -18.49
CA GLY A 102 -3.31 -5.22 -17.24
C GLY A 102 -2.50 -5.63 -16.01
N ARG A 103 -1.51 -6.52 -16.16
CA ARG A 103 -0.75 -7.08 -15.03
C ARG A 103 0.48 -6.29 -14.62
N VAL A 104 0.98 -5.40 -15.46
CA VAL A 104 2.23 -4.66 -15.20
C VAL A 104 1.93 -3.28 -14.64
N VAL A 105 2.61 -2.91 -13.55
CA VAL A 105 2.61 -1.54 -13.02
C VAL A 105 3.52 -0.68 -13.89
N ARG A 106 2.98 0.42 -14.43
CA ARG A 106 3.65 1.33 -15.36
C ARG A 106 3.67 2.73 -14.81
N GLU A 107 4.68 3.48 -15.20
CA GLU A 107 4.76 4.90 -14.90
C GLU A 107 3.54 5.64 -15.48
N ASP A 108 3.16 6.77 -14.88
CA ASP A 108 2.07 7.64 -15.34
C ASP A 108 0.69 6.98 -15.54
N THR A 109 0.52 5.75 -15.05
CA THR A 109 -0.76 5.02 -15.05
C THR A 109 -1.44 5.17 -13.70
N PHE A 110 -2.78 5.23 -13.69
CA PHE A 110 -3.57 5.41 -12.47
C PHE A 110 -3.87 4.10 -11.76
N TYR A 111 -3.52 4.06 -10.48
CA TYR A 111 -3.70 2.92 -9.59
C TYR A 111 -4.50 3.31 -8.36
N ARG A 112 -5.30 2.35 -7.90
CA ARG A 112 -5.69 2.22 -6.51
C ARG A 112 -4.51 1.60 -5.76
N VAL A 113 -4.19 2.17 -4.61
CA VAL A 113 -3.16 1.65 -3.71
C VAL A 113 -3.84 1.17 -2.44
N GLN A 114 -3.41 0.04 -1.91
CA GLN A 114 -3.87 -0.48 -0.64
C GLN A 114 -2.72 -1.14 0.12
N PHE A 115 -2.80 -1.20 1.44
CA PHE A 115 -1.98 -2.19 2.15
C PHE A 115 -2.47 -3.58 1.78
N TRP A 116 -1.52 -4.49 1.62
CA TRP A 116 -1.78 -5.88 1.32
C TRP A 116 -2.19 -6.60 2.61
N ASP A 117 -3.23 -7.42 2.51
CA ASP A 117 -3.75 -8.25 3.58
C ASP A 117 -3.59 -9.69 3.14
N ASP A 118 -2.82 -10.49 3.88
CA ASP A 118 -2.60 -11.90 3.54
C ASP A 118 -3.90 -12.71 3.65
N ASN A 119 -4.90 -12.22 4.40
CA ASN A 119 -6.21 -12.89 4.54
C ASN A 119 -7.10 -12.81 3.30
N ASP A 120 -6.87 -11.88 2.37
CA ASP A 120 -7.76 -11.71 1.20
C ASP A 120 -7.57 -12.82 0.14
N ASN A 121 -6.49 -13.61 0.21
CA ASN A 121 -6.19 -14.64 -0.80
C ASN A 121 -6.88 -15.99 -0.58
N ASN A 122 -7.59 -16.19 0.54
CA ASN A 122 -8.23 -17.48 0.83
C ASN A 122 -9.71 -17.57 0.43
N ASN A 123 -10.29 -16.54 -0.18
CA ASN A 123 -11.76 -16.44 -0.28
C ASN A 123 -12.38 -16.67 -1.67
N ASP A 124 -11.63 -17.20 -2.65
CA ASP A 124 -12.12 -17.33 -4.04
C ASP A 124 -12.00 -18.76 -4.61
N ASN A 125 -12.26 -19.82 -3.83
CA ASN A 125 -12.56 -21.09 -4.48
C ASN A 125 -13.40 -22.13 -3.73
N ASP A 126 -14.06 -21.78 -2.63
CA ASP A 126 -15.21 -22.56 -2.17
C ASP A 126 -16.43 -22.14 -2.99
N ASN A 127 -16.30 -22.30 -4.31
CA ASN A 127 -17.45 -22.47 -5.18
C ASN A 127 -17.93 -23.91 -4.94
N ASP A 128 -18.44 -24.14 -3.72
CA ASP A 128 -19.38 -25.19 -3.41
C ASP A 128 -20.64 -24.85 -4.19
N ASN A 129 -20.54 -25.03 -5.51
CA ASN A 129 -21.64 -25.44 -6.34
C ASN A 129 -22.00 -26.85 -5.85
N GLU A 130 -22.56 -26.92 -4.63
CA GLU A 130 -23.50 -27.94 -4.21
C GLU A 130 -24.62 -27.88 -5.23
N ASN A 131 -24.37 -28.55 -6.33
CA ASN A 131 -25.33 -28.92 -7.33
C ASN A 131 -26.23 -29.94 -6.62
N ASN A 132 -27.11 -29.45 -5.74
CA ASN A 132 -28.21 -30.19 -5.16
C ASN A 132 -29.23 -30.44 -6.27
N ASN A 133 -28.84 -31.31 -7.21
CA ASN A 133 -29.76 -32.25 -7.78
C ASN A 133 -29.91 -33.38 -6.76
N ASP A 134 -30.54 -33.07 -5.63
CA ASP A 134 -31.22 -34.10 -4.87
C ASP A 134 -32.48 -34.44 -5.67
N ASP A 135 -32.30 -35.45 -6.50
CA ASP A 135 -33.37 -36.30 -6.95
C ASP A 135 -34.19 -36.73 -5.72
N ASN A 136 -35.36 -36.12 -5.58
CA ASN A 136 -36.63 -36.82 -5.46
C ASN A 136 -36.53 -38.22 -4.84
N ASP A 137 -36.59 -38.30 -3.50
CA ASP A 137 -37.19 -39.45 -2.83
C ASP A 137 -38.15 -39.00 -1.72
N ASN A 138 -39.39 -39.31 -2.02
CA ASN A 138 -40.58 -39.24 -1.20
C ASN A 138 -40.49 -40.34 -0.14
N GLU A 139 -40.35 -39.99 1.14
CA GLU A 139 -40.81 -40.85 2.24
C GLU A 139 -41.24 -40.00 3.44
N ASN A 140 -42.54 -40.07 3.72
CA ASN A 140 -43.12 -39.73 5.01
C ASN A 140 -42.35 -40.46 6.10
N ASN A 141 -41.96 -39.77 7.17
CA ASN A 141 -42.11 -40.28 8.53
C ASN A 141 -42.21 -39.09 9.49
N ASP A 142 -43.34 -39.08 10.19
CA ASP A 142 -43.48 -38.49 11.51
C ASP A 142 -42.41 -39.08 12.44
N ASP A 143 -41.79 -38.26 13.28
CA ASP A 143 -41.87 -38.41 14.73
C ASP A 143 -40.89 -37.46 15.44
N ASP A 144 -41.46 -36.89 16.49
CA ASP A 144 -40.88 -36.17 17.62
C ASP A 144 -39.45 -36.60 17.99
N ASP A 145 -38.61 -35.62 18.34
CA ASP A 145 -37.83 -35.68 19.59
C ASP A 145 -37.34 -34.28 19.98
N ASP A 146 -37.99 -33.77 21.04
CA ASP A 146 -37.46 -32.79 21.99
C ASP A 146 -36.16 -33.32 22.61
N ASP A 147 -35.09 -32.54 22.59
CA ASP A 147 -34.06 -32.47 23.65
C ASP A 147 -33.17 -31.25 23.34
N ASN A 148 -33.35 -30.11 24.01
CA ASN A 148 -32.84 -29.79 25.34
C ASN A 148 -31.33 -29.98 25.48
N ASP A 149 -30.56 -28.93 25.18
CA ASP A 149 -29.27 -28.69 25.81
C ASP A 149 -29.00 -27.18 25.98
N ASN A 150 -29.64 -26.63 27.02
CA ASN A 150 -29.14 -25.45 27.72
C ASN A 150 -27.89 -25.84 28.52
N ASN A 151 -26.70 -25.84 27.92
CA ASN A 151 -25.47 -25.74 28.70
C ASN A 151 -24.25 -25.37 27.87
N CYS A 152 -23.68 -24.19 28.11
CA CYS A 152 -22.25 -23.91 28.00
C CYS A 152 -21.91 -22.71 28.90
N GLY A 153 -22.19 -22.87 30.20
CA GLY A 153 -21.52 -22.08 31.22
C GLY A 153 -20.11 -22.64 31.43
N GLY A 154 -19.13 -22.07 30.74
CA GLY A 154 -17.70 -22.29 30.97
C GLY A 154 -17.04 -20.93 31.11
N ASP A 155 -16.96 -20.44 32.35
CA ASP A 155 -16.18 -19.27 32.75
C ASP A 155 -14.78 -19.78 33.11
N ASP A 156 -14.00 -20.17 32.11
CA ASP A 156 -12.56 -20.28 32.25
C ASP A 156 -11.96 -18.93 31.86
N GLY A 157 -11.28 -18.32 32.82
CA GLY A 157 -10.65 -16.99 32.71
C GLY A 157 -9.53 -16.94 31.68
N GLU A 158 -9.88 -17.02 30.40
CA GLU A 158 -8.97 -16.93 29.27
C GLU A 158 -8.77 -15.46 28.90
N ILE A 159 -7.74 -14.86 29.51
CA ILE A 159 -7.26 -13.49 29.26
C ILE A 159 -6.76 -13.31 27.80
N GLY A 160 -6.86 -14.33 26.93
CA GLY A 160 -6.58 -14.27 25.50
C GLY A 160 -7.70 -13.71 24.61
N GLY A 161 -8.95 -13.64 25.09
CA GLY A 161 -10.11 -13.34 24.23
C GLY A 161 -10.32 -11.86 23.85
N VAL A 162 -9.69 -10.91 24.55
CA VAL A 162 -9.91 -9.47 24.33
C VAL A 162 -9.10 -8.95 23.13
N GLU A 163 -7.92 -9.51 22.89
CA GLU A 163 -7.08 -9.12 21.76
C GLU A 163 -7.59 -9.72 20.43
N GLU A 164 -8.05 -10.98 20.47
CA GLU A 164 -8.67 -11.68 19.34
C GLU A 164 -9.96 -10.99 18.87
N ARG A 165 -10.83 -10.55 19.80
CA ARG A 165 -12.03 -9.75 19.46
C ARG A 165 -11.70 -8.37 18.90
N ARG A 166 -10.57 -7.76 19.28
CA ARG A 166 -10.10 -6.51 18.67
C ARG A 166 -9.57 -6.72 17.25
N ARG A 167 -8.96 -7.88 16.96
CA ARG A 167 -8.57 -8.25 15.58
C ARG A 167 -9.79 -8.45 14.68
N ARG A 168 -10.84 -9.14 15.13
CA ARG A 168 -12.04 -9.39 14.31
C ARG A 168 -12.87 -8.15 13.97
N ARG A 169 -12.86 -7.10 14.80
CA ARG A 169 -13.55 -5.82 14.45
C ARG A 169 -12.79 -4.93 13.46
N ARG A 170 -11.54 -5.27 13.10
CA ARG A 170 -10.82 -4.63 11.97
C ARG A 170 -11.19 -5.26 10.61
N SER A 171 -12.02 -6.31 10.57
CA SER A 171 -12.36 -7.05 9.35
C SER A 171 -13.11 -6.24 8.28
N ASP A 172 -13.72 -5.10 8.61
CA ASP A 172 -14.41 -4.24 7.62
C ASP A 172 -13.60 -3.00 7.21
N THR A 173 -12.43 -2.77 7.81
CA THR A 173 -11.59 -1.64 7.42
C THR A 173 -10.83 -2.01 6.16
N THR A 174 -11.37 -1.65 4.99
CA THR A 174 -10.65 -1.89 3.75
C THR A 174 -9.31 -1.14 3.77
N ASN A 175 -8.22 -1.85 3.49
CA ASN A 175 -6.85 -1.33 3.50
C ASN A 175 -6.53 -0.35 2.35
N VAL A 176 -7.57 0.21 1.71
CA VAL A 176 -7.48 1.07 0.53
C VAL A 176 -7.11 2.48 0.92
N TRP A 177 -6.13 3.05 0.22
CA TRP A 177 -5.66 4.41 0.44
C TRP A 177 -6.64 5.44 -0.14
N TYR A 178 -6.90 6.48 0.63
CA TYR A 178 -7.65 7.66 0.21
C TYR A 178 -7.03 8.94 0.79
N LEU A 179 -7.56 10.10 0.37
CA LEU A 179 -7.13 11.40 0.86
C LEU A 179 -8.08 11.92 1.94
N LYS A 180 -7.53 12.14 3.13
CA LYS A 180 -8.22 12.67 4.31
C LYS A 180 -7.80 14.12 4.53
N LYS A 181 -8.77 15.03 4.59
CA LYS A 181 -8.49 16.44 4.94
C LYS A 181 -8.10 16.52 6.41
N GLY A 182 -6.97 17.17 6.70
CA GLY A 182 -6.55 17.42 8.08
C GLY A 182 -7.29 18.59 8.73
N ASP A 183 -7.25 18.66 10.07
CA ASP A 183 -7.89 19.72 10.87
C ASP A 183 -7.27 21.10 10.61
N VAL A 184 -5.96 21.14 10.38
CA VAL A 184 -5.25 22.36 10.03
C VAL A 184 -5.39 22.62 8.54
N SER A 185 -5.96 23.78 8.21
CA SER A 185 -6.31 24.14 6.83
C SER A 185 -5.13 23.95 5.86
N ARG A 186 -5.40 23.27 4.73
CA ARG A 186 -4.49 22.99 3.59
C ARG A 186 -3.56 21.78 3.71
N ARG A 187 -3.65 20.97 4.76
CA ARG A 187 -3.00 19.65 4.78
C ARG A 187 -3.99 18.57 4.40
N VAL A 188 -3.56 17.67 3.54
CA VAL A 188 -4.34 16.48 3.16
C VAL A 188 -3.43 15.28 3.34
N PHE A 189 -3.84 14.34 4.16
CA PHE A 189 -3.08 13.14 4.48
C PHE A 189 -3.58 11.96 3.64
N VAL A 190 -2.71 10.99 3.43
CA VAL A 190 -3.11 9.68 2.92
C VAL A 190 -3.52 8.83 4.12
N ALA A 191 -4.70 8.23 4.05
CA ALA A 191 -5.24 7.37 5.10
C ALA A 191 -5.82 6.09 4.48
N VAL A 192 -6.10 5.07 5.30
CA VAL A 192 -6.80 3.83 4.89
C VAL A 192 -8.22 3.78 5.43
N GLY A 193 -9.14 3.21 4.67
CA GLY A 193 -10.55 3.16 5.07
C GLY A 193 -11.45 2.50 4.05
N SER A 194 -12.70 2.25 4.44
CA SER A 194 -13.70 1.51 3.66
C SER A 194 -13.94 2.12 2.26
N LYS A 195 -14.18 1.25 1.26
CA LYS A 195 -14.54 1.65 -0.12
C LYS A 195 -15.68 2.67 -0.18
N SER A 196 -16.66 2.59 0.74
CA SER A 196 -17.81 3.50 0.84
C SER A 196 -17.43 4.94 1.22
N ASN A 197 -16.35 5.12 1.98
CA ASN A 197 -15.82 6.43 2.37
C ASN A 197 -14.87 7.02 1.33
N VAL A 198 -14.47 6.24 0.31
CA VAL A 198 -13.65 6.72 -0.81
C VAL A 198 -14.55 7.47 -1.79
N VAL A 199 -14.98 8.67 -1.38
CA VAL A 199 -15.75 9.60 -2.21
C VAL A 199 -14.88 10.01 -3.41
N LYS A 200 -15.19 9.43 -4.59
CA LYS A 200 -14.44 9.52 -5.86
C LYS A 200 -13.07 8.86 -5.80
N SER A 201 -12.82 7.98 -6.76
CA SER A 201 -11.59 7.18 -6.89
C SER A 201 -10.36 8.06 -6.73
N VAL A 202 -9.68 7.94 -5.58
CA VAL A 202 -8.37 8.55 -5.39
C VAL A 202 -7.42 7.78 -6.31
N ARG A 203 -6.88 8.47 -7.31
CA ARG A 203 -5.99 7.89 -8.32
C ARG A 203 -4.56 8.31 -8.03
N PHE A 204 -3.72 7.33 -7.69
CA PHE A 204 -2.28 7.54 -7.57
C PHE A 204 -1.61 7.15 -8.87
N ALA A 205 -0.54 7.85 -9.24
CA ALA A 205 0.35 7.44 -10.30
C ALA A 205 1.79 7.40 -9.78
N ILE A 206 2.60 6.53 -10.37
CA ILE A 206 4.01 6.40 -10.07
C ILE A 206 4.79 7.16 -11.15
N LYS A 207 5.73 8.01 -10.75
CA LYS A 207 6.62 8.70 -11.67
C LYS A 207 8.07 8.42 -11.32
N ARG A 208 8.90 8.14 -12.32
CA ARG A 208 10.34 8.03 -12.14
C ARG A 208 10.96 9.37 -11.69
N VAL A 209 11.94 9.26 -10.81
CA VAL A 209 12.87 10.32 -10.38
C VAL A 209 14.29 9.77 -10.48
N THR A 210 15.31 10.59 -10.20
CA THR A 210 16.71 10.28 -10.49
C THR A 210 17.18 8.87 -10.11
N LEU A 211 16.83 8.39 -8.91
CA LEU A 211 17.29 7.08 -8.43
C LEU A 211 16.13 6.08 -8.16
N GLY A 212 14.87 6.44 -8.38
CA GLY A 212 13.72 5.67 -7.90
C GLY A 212 12.41 6.30 -8.34
N TYR A 213 11.38 6.29 -7.50
CA TYR A 213 10.05 6.75 -7.87
C TYR A 213 9.47 7.77 -6.89
N LYS A 214 8.49 8.53 -7.33
CA LYS A 214 7.61 9.31 -6.45
C LYS A 214 6.16 8.95 -6.74
N LEU A 215 5.33 8.98 -5.71
CA LEU A 215 3.90 8.88 -5.86
C LEU A 215 3.33 10.28 -6.13
N VAL A 216 2.39 10.35 -7.07
CA VAL A 216 1.61 11.56 -7.32
C VAL A 216 0.13 11.23 -7.20
N TYR A 217 -0.64 12.16 -6.67
CA TYR A 217 -2.10 12.12 -6.69
C TYR A 217 -2.60 13.04 -7.80
N CYS A 218 -3.48 12.54 -8.67
CA CYS A 218 -4.00 13.33 -9.78
C CYS A 218 -5.51 13.52 -9.67
N VAL A 219 -5.96 14.77 -9.74
CA VAL A 219 -7.38 15.11 -9.83
C VAL A 219 -7.75 15.23 -11.30
N GLN A 220 -8.62 14.33 -11.75
CA GLN A 220 -9.25 14.47 -13.05
C GLN A 220 -10.34 15.53 -12.95
N SER A 221 -10.11 16.68 -13.57
CA SER A 221 -11.17 17.68 -13.68
C SER A 221 -12.31 17.09 -14.53
N PRO A 222 -13.58 17.37 -14.20
CA PRO A 222 -14.70 16.91 -15.02
C PRO A 222 -14.46 17.32 -16.47
N LYS A 223 -14.61 16.37 -17.40
CA LYS A 223 -14.34 16.50 -18.85
C LYS A 223 -15.08 17.73 -19.42
N ARG A 224 -14.54 18.95 -19.28
CA ARG A 224 -14.98 20.10 -20.06
C ARG A 224 -14.45 19.86 -21.47
N LYS A 225 -15.34 19.94 -22.47
CA LYS A 225 -15.05 19.69 -23.89
C LYS A 225 -13.82 20.51 -24.33
N GLY A 226 -12.65 19.88 -24.39
CA GLY A 226 -11.37 20.53 -24.69
C GLY A 226 -10.29 20.23 -23.64
N SER A 227 -9.64 19.06 -23.78
CA SER A 227 -8.42 18.60 -23.08
C SER A 227 -8.13 19.21 -21.70
N SER A 228 -8.74 18.67 -20.64
CA SER A 228 -8.20 18.93 -19.30
C SER A 228 -7.08 17.94 -19.02
N PHE A 229 -5.85 18.42 -18.96
CA PHE A 229 -4.78 17.67 -18.31
C PHE A 229 -5.12 17.49 -16.83
N PRO A 230 -4.92 16.31 -16.25
CA PRO A 230 -5.15 16.10 -14.82
C PRO A 230 -4.14 16.93 -14.02
N ALA A 231 -4.61 17.58 -12.96
CA ALA A 231 -3.73 18.30 -12.04
C ALA A 231 -3.12 17.28 -11.06
N CYS A 232 -1.80 17.09 -11.12
CA CYS A 232 -1.10 16.13 -10.28
C CYS A 232 -0.27 16.81 -9.18
N PHE A 233 -0.39 16.30 -7.96
CA PHE A 233 0.29 16.77 -6.77
C PHE A 233 1.24 15.69 -6.27
N GLY A 234 2.49 16.05 -5.99
CA GLY A 234 3.46 15.14 -5.41
C GLY A 234 3.06 14.74 -4.00
N VAL A 235 3.02 13.44 -3.73
CA VAL A 235 2.86 12.89 -2.38
C VAL A 235 4.20 12.99 -1.67
N GLY A 236 4.19 13.51 -0.45
CA GLY A 236 5.36 13.79 0.37
C GLY A 236 5.15 13.42 1.85
N LEU A 237 6.18 13.64 2.65
CA LEU A 237 6.12 13.46 4.10
C LEU A 237 5.81 14.80 4.78
N ILE A 238 4.76 14.82 5.60
CA ILE A 238 4.36 15.93 6.46
C ILE A 238 4.59 15.50 7.90
N ARG A 239 5.45 16.22 8.62
CA ARG A 239 5.68 15.94 10.04
C ARG A 239 4.53 16.48 10.87
N VAL A 240 3.82 15.59 11.54
CA VAL A 240 2.78 15.92 12.53
C VAL A 240 3.12 15.13 13.78
N ASP A 241 3.22 15.84 14.90
CA ASP A 241 3.72 15.29 16.16
C ASP A 241 5.07 14.57 15.97
N ARG A 242 5.13 13.27 16.28
CA ARG A 242 6.34 12.44 16.19
C ARG A 242 6.42 11.60 14.93
N TYR A 243 5.46 11.72 14.02
CA TYR A 243 5.33 10.85 12.85
C TYR A 243 5.49 11.64 11.55
N ASN A 244 6.00 10.95 10.53
CA ASN A 244 6.09 11.47 9.17
C ASN A 244 4.90 10.93 8.39
N HIS A 245 3.80 11.69 8.34
CA HIS A 245 2.58 11.30 7.64
C HIS A 245 2.78 11.44 6.14
N LEU A 246 2.23 10.50 5.39
CA LEU A 246 2.15 10.62 3.95
C LEU A 246 1.02 11.60 3.59
N GLY A 247 1.26 12.54 2.68
CA GLY A 247 0.25 13.55 2.34
C GLY A 247 0.64 14.47 1.20
N ILE A 248 -0.26 15.39 0.87
CA ILE A 248 -0.08 16.45 -0.12
C ILE A 248 -0.36 17.81 0.50
N GLY A 249 0.21 18.86 -0.10
CA GLY A 249 -0.03 20.25 0.29
C GLY A 249 1.16 20.92 0.98
N LEU A 250 0.88 22.01 1.70
CA LEU A 250 1.91 22.85 2.29
C LEU A 250 2.68 22.10 3.40
N GLY A 251 4.00 22.08 3.31
CA GLY A 251 4.88 21.39 4.26
C GLY A 251 5.15 19.93 3.92
N ALA A 252 4.56 19.40 2.84
CA ALA A 252 4.91 18.08 2.33
C ALA A 252 6.32 18.10 1.73
N ARG A 253 7.24 17.34 2.32
CA ARG A 253 8.60 17.15 1.79
C ARG A 253 8.55 16.06 0.72
N PRO A 254 9.08 16.29 -0.50
CA PRO A 254 9.14 15.25 -1.51
C PRO A 254 9.81 14.00 -0.96
N VAL A 255 9.17 12.85 -1.18
CA VAL A 255 9.69 11.54 -0.78
C VAL A 255 9.95 10.71 -2.03
N GLN A 256 11.07 10.01 -2.00
CA GLN A 256 11.44 9.06 -3.02
C GLN A 256 11.21 7.65 -2.47
N PHE A 257 10.54 6.84 -3.28
CA PHE A 257 10.22 5.46 -3.02
C PHE A 257 11.06 4.52 -3.88
N PHE A 258 11.37 3.38 -3.27
CA PHE A 258 11.93 2.20 -3.87
C PHE A 258 11.00 1.06 -3.51
N PHE A 259 10.76 0.14 -4.44
CA PHE A 259 9.86 -0.98 -4.20
C PHE A 259 10.67 -2.24 -4.01
N LYS A 260 10.32 -3.07 -3.03
CA LYS A 260 10.88 -4.40 -2.82
C LYS A 260 9.73 -5.39 -2.79
N LYS A 261 9.77 -6.44 -3.61
CA LYS A 261 8.74 -7.48 -3.59
C LYS A 261 8.73 -8.17 -2.23
N LYS A 262 7.54 -8.39 -1.64
CA LYS A 262 7.41 -9.27 -0.45
C LYS A 262 7.69 -10.71 -0.90
N THR A 263 8.60 -11.39 -0.24
CA THR A 263 8.86 -12.83 -0.41
C THR A 263 8.20 -13.61 0.72
N ASP A 264 7.85 -14.87 0.47
CA ASP A 264 7.22 -15.72 1.50
C ASP A 264 8.16 -15.94 2.70
N ASP A 265 9.48 -15.93 2.46
CA ASP A 265 10.50 -16.04 3.51
C ASP A 265 10.64 -14.78 4.40
N ASP A 266 10.04 -13.64 4.00
CA ASP A 266 10.16 -12.38 4.78
C ASP A 266 9.47 -12.47 6.15
N ASP A 267 8.60 -13.46 6.34
CA ASP A 267 7.85 -13.72 7.57
C ASP A 267 8.66 -14.58 8.58
N ASP A 268 9.60 -15.40 8.10
CA ASP A 268 10.41 -16.33 8.93
C ASP A 268 11.78 -15.75 9.35
N ASP A 269 12.36 -14.88 8.52
CA ASP A 269 13.70 -14.32 8.76
C ASP A 269 13.69 -13.07 9.64
N MET A 270 12.60 -12.79 10.38
CA MET A 270 12.65 -11.76 11.41
C MET A 270 13.63 -12.25 12.48
N PRO A 271 14.85 -11.67 12.61
CA PRO A 271 15.75 -12.10 13.65
C PRO A 271 14.98 -11.90 14.95
N HIS A 272 14.77 -12.98 15.71
CA HIS A 272 14.35 -12.89 17.09
C HIS A 272 15.39 -12.00 17.77
N ILE A 273 15.12 -10.69 17.82
CA ILE A 273 15.90 -9.77 18.62
C ILE A 273 15.69 -10.33 20.02
N PRO A 274 16.75 -10.88 20.66
CA PRO A 274 16.60 -11.46 21.98
C PRO A 274 15.92 -10.40 22.82
N GLU A 275 14.78 -10.76 23.38
CA GLU A 275 13.91 -9.91 24.17
C GLU A 275 14.79 -9.22 25.21
N MET A 276 15.26 -8.00 24.90
CA MET A 276 16.04 -7.22 25.85
C MET A 276 15.05 -6.75 26.87
N SER A 277 14.88 -7.63 27.86
CA SER A 277 14.01 -7.51 29.02
C SER A 277 13.94 -6.05 29.44
N ARG A 278 12.72 -5.52 29.39
CA ARG A 278 12.35 -4.19 29.85
C ARG A 278 12.57 -4.08 31.36
N HIS A 279 13.82 -4.03 31.79
CA HIS A 279 14.23 -3.53 33.09
C HIS A 279 14.68 -2.07 32.96
N LEU A 280 13.84 -1.23 32.37
CA LEU A 280 13.85 0.18 32.71
C LEU A 280 12.95 0.33 33.94
N VAL A 281 13.57 0.07 35.09
CA VAL A 281 13.06 0.52 36.39
C VAL A 281 12.89 2.04 36.27
N VAL A 282 11.64 2.48 36.16
CA VAL A 282 11.28 3.88 36.30
C VAL A 282 11.53 4.23 37.77
N ASN A 283 12.74 4.71 38.08
CA ASN A 283 13.02 5.35 39.35
C ASN A 283 12.27 6.68 39.38
N ASN A 284 11.04 6.62 39.87
CA ASN A 284 10.20 7.77 40.14
C ASN A 284 10.79 8.51 41.35
N THR A 285 11.78 9.37 41.10
CA THR A 285 12.33 10.28 42.11
C THR A 285 11.39 11.46 42.26
N ASN A 286 10.37 11.25 43.10
CA ASN A 286 9.51 12.32 43.59
C ASN A 286 10.37 13.23 44.48
N THR A 287 10.83 14.35 43.93
CA THR A 287 11.54 15.39 44.67
C THR A 287 10.76 16.70 44.55
N ASN A 288 10.47 17.27 45.71
CA ASN A 288 10.12 18.67 45.99
C ASN A 288 8.63 19.02 45.84
N ASN A 289 7.96 19.66 46.79
CA ASN A 289 8.47 20.74 47.65
C ASN A 289 7.77 20.85 49.00
N ILE A 290 8.59 21.24 49.97
CA ILE A 290 8.29 21.84 51.26
C ILE A 290 7.67 23.23 51.03
N ASN A 291 6.56 23.51 51.72
CA ASN A 291 6.27 24.78 52.39
C ASN A 291 5.15 24.56 53.40
#